data_AF-A0AAW1URI4-F1
#
_entry.id   AF-A0AAW1URI4-F1
#
_cell.length_a   1.000
_cell.length_b   1.000
_cell.length_c   1.000
_cell.angle_alpha   90.00
_cell.angle_beta   90.00
_cell.angle_gamma   90.00
#
_symmetry.space_group_name_H-M   'P 1'
#
loop_
_entity.id
_entity.type
_entity.pdbx_description
1 polymer ?
#
loop_
_entity_poly.entity_id
_entity_poly.type
_entity_poly.pdbx_seq_one_letter_code
_entity_poly.pdbx_strand_id
1 'polypeptide(L)' 'MPADQELNSVLMRRQEINEALDNGDSVKVTYRVINVYTEFHEFSRKEIKQYEAVFKNFVKAKRLPYYSIIDTNSFGI' A
#
# COMPACT_ATOMS: atom_id res chain seq x y z
N MET A 1 -4.49 -21.78 4.14
CA MET A 1 -4.46 -20.84 5.27
C MET A 1 -4.45 -19.43 4.69
N PRO A 2 -4.89 -18.36 5.39
CA PRO A 2 -4.92 -17.00 4.81
C PRO A 2 -3.52 -16.51 4.36
N ALA A 3 -2.47 -16.90 5.09
CA ALA A 3 -1.07 -16.62 4.73
C ALA A 3 -0.64 -17.21 3.37
N ASP A 4 -1.22 -18.35 2.94
CA ASP A 4 -0.86 -18.98 1.67
C ASP A 4 -1.39 -18.19 0.47
N GLN A 5 -2.57 -17.58 0.62
CA GLN A 5 -3.18 -16.76 -0.45
C GLN A 5 -2.43 -15.44 -0.63
N GLU A 6 -2.04 -14.80 0.47
CA GLU A 6 -1.22 -13.58 0.42
C GLU A 6 0.13 -13.86 -0.22
N LEU A 7 0.82 -14.93 0.21
CA LEU A 7 2.11 -15.32 -0.33
C LEU A 7 2.03 -15.62 -1.83
N ASN A 8 1.03 -16.37 -2.27
CA ASN A 8 0.81 -16.68 -3.68
C ASN A 8 0.60 -15.39 -4.51
N SER A 9 -0.17 -14.44 -3.98
CA SER A 9 -0.41 -13.16 -4.67
C SER A 9 0.85 -12.32 -4.84
N VAL A 10 1.77 -12.38 -3.86
CA VAL A 10 3.06 -11.68 -3.91
C VAL A 10 3.98 -12.33 -4.93
N LEU A 11 4.02 -13.66 -4.96
CA LEU A 11 4.86 -14.42 -5.89
C LEU A 11 4.43 -14.20 -7.34
N MET A 12 3.13 -14.27 -7.64
CA MET A 12 2.59 -14.00 -8.97
C MET A 12 2.98 -12.59 -9.46
N ARG A 13 2.81 -11.59 -8.60
CA ARG A 13 3.19 -10.21 -8.93
C ARG A 13 4.69 -10.05 -9.20
N ARG A 14 5.54 -10.77 -8.46
CA ARG A 14 7.00 -10.76 -8.68
C ARG A 14 7.35 -11.37 -10.04
N GLN A 15 6.67 -12.43 -10.43
CA GLN A 15 6.87 -13.06 -11.72
C GLN A 15 6.50 -12.12 -12.88
N GLU A 16 5.33 -11.48 -12.81
CA GLU A 16 4.89 -10.49 -13.81
C GLU A 16 5.88 -9.32 -13.96
N ILE A 17 6.44 -8.84 -12.84
CA ILE A 17 7.44 -7.76 -12.83
C ILE A 17 8.74 -8.22 -13.51
N ASN A 18 9.21 -9.42 -13.19
CA ASN A 18 10.45 -9.94 -13.77
C ASN A 18 10.29 -10.16 -15.28
N GLU A 19 9.17 -10.73 -15.72
CA GLU A 19 8.88 -10.93 -17.15
C GLU A 19 8.82 -9.60 -17.91
N ALA A 20 8.18 -8.57 -17.33
CA ALA A 20 8.16 -7.23 -17.91
C ALA A 20 9.57 -6.62 -18.03
N LEU A 21 10.41 -6.77 -16.99
CA LEU A 21 11.78 -6.27 -17.00
C LEU A 21 12.65 -7.02 -18.02
N ASP A 22 12.51 -8.35 -18.12
CA ASP A 22 13.24 -9.17 -19.09
C ASP A 22 12.88 -8.82 -20.55
N ASN A 23 11.63 -8.39 -20.79
CA ASN A 23 11.18 -7.90 -22.08
C ASN A 23 11.59 -6.45 -22.38
N GLY A 24 12.23 -5.76 -21.44
CA GLY A 24 12.68 -4.36 -21.58
C GLY A 24 11.61 -3.31 -21.27
N ASP A 25 10.48 -3.71 -20.69
CA ASP A 25 9.39 -2.79 -20.32
C ASP A 25 9.66 -2.06 -19.00
N SER A 26 9.18 -0.82 -18.89
CA SER A 26 9.28 -0.06 -17.65
C SER A 26 8.21 -0.51 -16.65
N VAL A 27 8.63 -1.09 -15.52
CA VAL A 27 7.71 -1.46 -14.44
C VAL A 27 7.36 -0.25 -13.59
N LYS A 28 6.10 0.20 -13.68
CA LYS A 28 5.55 1.20 -12.77
C LYS A 28 5.16 0.55 -11.45
N VAL A 29 5.50 1.19 -10.34
CA VAL A 29 5.07 0.77 -9.01
C VAL A 29 3.54 0.87 -8.95
N THR A 30 2.87 -0.28 -8.92
CA THR A 30 1.42 -0.35 -8.72
C THR A 30 1.09 -0.31 -7.22
N TYR A 31 0.34 0.69 -6.78
CA TYR A 31 -0.12 0.76 -5.40
C TYR A 31 -1.52 0.15 -5.32
N ARG A 32 -1.72 -0.77 -4.38
CA ARG A 32 -3.05 -1.32 -4.13
C ARG A 32 -3.79 -0.34 -3.21
N VAL A 33 -4.96 0.12 -3.63
CA VAL A 33 -5.86 0.88 -2.74
C VAL A 33 -6.49 -0.15 -1.81
N ILE A 34 -6.16 -0.06 -0.52
CA ILE A 34 -6.63 -1.00 0.51
C ILE A 34 -7.43 -0.20 1.53
N ASN A 35 -8.57 -0.74 1.95
CA ASN A 35 -9.30 -0.16 3.07
C ASN A 35 -8.56 -0.52 4.37
N VAL A 36 -7.83 0.46 4.91
CA VAL A 36 -7.03 0.32 6.13
C VAL A 36 -7.86 -0.22 7.30
N TYR A 37 -9.14 0.13 7.38
CA TYR A 37 -10.00 -0.30 8.49
C TYR A 37 -10.43 -1.77 8.42
N THR A 38 -10.41 -2.38 7.24
CA THR A 38 -10.73 -3.82 7.09
C THR A 38 -9.50 -4.69 7.23
N GLU A 39 -8.33 -4.18 6.81
CA GLU A 39 -7.06 -4.89 6.92
C GLU A 39 -6.57 -4.93 8.38
N PHE A 40 -6.68 -3.80 9.07
CA PHE A 40 -6.16 -3.63 10.41
C PHE A 40 -7.28 -3.66 11.46
N HIS A 41 -8.03 -4.76 11.50
CA HIS A 41 -9.12 -4.94 12.46
C HIS A 41 -8.65 -5.07 13.92
N GLU A 42 -7.35 -5.29 14.12
CA GLU A 42 -6.69 -5.34 15.42
C GLU A 42 -6.53 -3.96 16.09
N PHE A 43 -6.65 -2.88 15.31
CA PHE A 43 -6.57 -1.51 15.81
C PHE A 43 -7.94 -0.83 15.78
N SER A 44 -8.22 -0.02 16.80
CA SER A 44 -9.38 0.86 16.77
C SER A 44 -9.20 1.95 15.72
N ARG A 45 -10.33 2.49 15.22
CA ARG A 45 -10.30 3.63 14.29
C ARG A 45 -9.58 4.86 14.85
N LYS A 46 -9.58 5.03 16.18
CA LYS A 46 -8.86 6.13 16.86
C LYS A 46 -7.35 5.92 16.79
N GLU A 47 -6.88 4.71 17.06
CA GLU A 47 -5.46 4.36 16.98
C GLU A 47 -4.94 4.49 15.56
N ILE A 48 -5.69 3.99 14.56
CA ILE A 48 -5.34 4.13 13.14
C ILE A 48 -5.12 5.61 12.77
N LYS A 49 -6.01 6.50 13.20
CA LYS A 49 -5.86 7.95 12.97
C LYS A 49 -4.66 8.56 13.69
N GLN A 50 -4.33 8.09 14.89
CA GLN A 50 -3.15 8.57 15.61
C GLN A 50 -1.86 8.15 14.90
N TYR A 51 -1.77 6.89 14.46
CA TYR A 51 -0.63 6.39 13.68
C TYR A 51 -0.48 7.15 12.36
N GLU A 52 -1.58 7.44 11.68
CA GLU A 52 -1.59 8.23 10.46
C GLU A 52 -1.02 9.64 10.69
N ALA A 53 -1.38 10.31 11.79
CA ALA A 53 -0.85 11.63 12.14
C ALA A 53 0.66 11.59 12.42
N VAL A 54 1.13 10.60 13.18
CA VAL A 54 2.56 10.40 13.45
C VAL A 54 3.32 10.14 12.16
N PHE A 55 2.79 9.27 11.30
CA PHE A 55 3.39 8.96 10.01
C PHE A 55 3.51 10.18 9.10
N LYS A 56 2.43 10.97 8.97
CA LYS A 56 2.43 12.23 8.22
C LYS A 56 3.51 13.20 8.73
N ASN A 57 3.63 13.34 10.05
CA ASN A 57 4.65 14.20 10.66
C ASN A 57 6.07 13.71 10.37
N PHE A 58 6.31 12.41 10.46
CA PHE A 58 7.62 11.80 10.17
C PHE A 58 8.01 12.00 8.70
N VAL A 59 7.10 11.72 7.78
CA VAL A 59 7.32 11.89 6.34
C VAL A 59 7.61 13.35 6.00
N LYS A 60 6.81 14.28 6.55
CA LYS A 60 7.03 15.72 6.41
C LYS A 60 8.40 16.13 6.93
N ALA A 61 8.80 15.65 8.11
CA ALA A 61 10.09 15.95 8.72
C ALA A 61 11.26 15.42 7.88
N LYS A 62 11.12 14.24 7.26
CA LYS A 62 12.16 13.60 6.44
C LYS A 62 12.13 14.03 4.97
N ARG A 63 11.18 14.89 4.57
CA ARG A 63 10.93 15.29 3.16
C ARG A 63 10.83 14.08 2.23
N LEU A 64 10.28 12.98 2.73
CA LEU A 64 10.06 11.81 1.90
C LEU A 64 8.85 12.10 0.99
N PRO A 65 8.86 11.63 -0.26
CA PRO A 65 7.67 11.70 -1.10
C PRO A 65 6.50 11.00 -0.38
N TYR A 66 5.44 11.75 -0.08
CA TYR A 66 4.23 11.24 0.57
C TYR A 66 3.14 11.03 -0.47
N TYR A 67 2.52 9.86 -0.49
CA TYR A 67 1.22 9.64 -1.11
C TYR A 67 0.25 9.18 -0.01
N SER A 68 -0.89 9.84 0.10
CA SER A 68 -1.90 9.64 1.15
C SER A 68 -2.38 8.19 1.21
N ILE A 69 -2.18 7.53 2.36
CA ILE A 69 -2.64 6.14 2.60
C ILE A 69 -4.17 6.09 2.82
N ILE A 70 -4.82 7.24 3.04
CA ILE A 70 -6.17 7.31 3.60
C ILE A 70 -7.20 8.13 2.80
N ASP A 71 -6.84 8.73 1.67
CA ASP A 71 -7.82 9.47 0.86
C ASP A 71 -8.47 8.54 -0.18
N THR A 72 -9.36 7.66 0.29
CA THR A 72 -10.29 6.93 -0.58
C THR A 72 -11.41 7.80 -1.14
N ASN A 73 -11.51 9.07 -0.73
CA ASN A 73 -12.55 10.01 -1.21
C ASN A 73 -12.10 10.98 -2.31
N SER A 74 -10.88 10.85 -2.85
CA SER A 74 -10.39 11.78 -3.90
C SER A 74 -10.38 11.20 -5.33
N PHE A 75 -10.91 9.99 -5.52
CA PHE A 75 -11.27 9.52 -6.86
C PHE A 75 -12.78 9.26 -6.87
N GLY A 76 -13.53 10.33 -7.13
CA GLY A 76 -14.88 10.20 -7.68
C GLY A 76 -14.78 9.63 -9.08
N ILE A 77 -14.79 8.29 -9.17
CA ILE A 77 -15.18 7.48 -10.32
C ILE A 77 -15.88 6.25 -9.77
#